data_AF-A0A946AIL9-F1
#
_entry.id   AF-A0A946AIL9-F1
#
_cell.length_a   1.000
_cell.length_b   1.000
_cell.length_c   1.000
_cell.angle_alpha   90.00
_cell.angle_beta   90.00
_cell.angle_gamma   90.00
#
_symmetry.space_group_name_H-M   'P 1'
#
loop_
_entity.id
_entity.type
_entity.pdbx_description
1 polymer ?
#
loop_
_entity_poly.entity_id
_entity_poly.type
_entity_poly.pdbx_seq_one_letter_code
_entity_poly.pdbx_strand_id
1 'polypeptide(L)' 'MDIYTTTIAISIVIYIAIGNYAGRGIKKLDDYYVAGRRAPTLIIVGTLVASVMSSTMFLGDAGFAYAGQAG' A
#
# COMPACT_ATOMS: atom_id res chain seq x y z
N MET A 1 5.85 6.67 24.98
CA MET A 1 5.11 6.64 23.71
C MET A 1 3.87 5.81 23.95
N ASP A 2 2.70 6.29 23.55
CA ASP A 2 1.47 5.51 23.63
C ASP A 2 1.48 4.35 22.60
N ILE A 3 0.66 3.34 22.81
CA ILE A 3 0.59 2.16 21.95
C ILE A 3 0.16 2.54 20.52
N TYR A 4 -0.73 3.52 20.36
CA TYR A 4 -1.15 4.01 19.05
C TYR A 4 -0.01 4.69 18.30
N THR A 5 0.70 5.61 18.96
CA THR A 5 1.85 6.32 18.36
C THR A 5 2.97 5.36 18.00
N THR A 6 3.24 4.38 18.87
CA THR A 6 4.27 3.37 18.64
C THR A 6 3.93 2.49 17.43
N THR A 7 2.67 2.08 17.29
CA THR A 7 2.23 1.23 16.17
C THR A 7 2.31 1.96 14.83
N ILE A 8 1.93 3.25 14.79
CA ILE A 8 2.06 4.09 13.59
C ILE A 8 3.54 4.29 13.24
N ALA A 9 4.40 4.55 14.24
CA ALA A 9 5.83 4.68 14.00
C ALA A 9 6.42 3.39 13.41
N ILE A 10 6.05 2.23 13.95
CA ILE A 10 6.50 0.93 13.44
C ILE A 10 6.03 0.70 12.00
N SER A 11 4.78 1.02 11.66
CA SER A 11 4.29 0.81 10.29
C SER A 11 5.06 1.64 9.26
N ILE A 12 5.35 2.91 9.58
CA ILE A 12 6.17 3.79 8.73
C ILE A 12 7.58 3.21 8.56
N VAL A 13 8.22 2.76 9.65
CA VAL A 13 9.56 2.15 9.59
C VAL A 13 9.55 0.91 8.69
N ILE A 14 8.52 0.07 8.77
CA ILE A 14 8.37 -1.11 7.90
C ILE A 14 8.28 -0.69 6.43
N TYR A 15 7.46 0.30 6.08
CA TYR A 15 7.37 0.78 4.70
C TYR A 15 8.72 1.29 4.17
N ILE A 16 9.45 2.06 4.97
CA ILE A 16 10.78 2.57 4.60
C ILE A 16 11.77 1.43 4.44
N ALA A 17 11.75 0.44 5.34
CA ALA A 17 12.65 -0.71 5.30
C ALA A 17 12.43 -1.57 4.04
N ILE A 18 11.18 -1.85 3.69
CA ILE A 18 10.81 -2.60 2.47
C ILE A 18 11.24 -1.82 1.22
N GLY A 19 10.97 -0.52 1.16
CA GLY A 19 11.38 0.33 0.05
C GLY A 19 12.89 0.36 -0.14
N ASN A 20 13.66 0.50 0.95
CA ASN A 20 15.11 0.44 0.92
C ASN A 20 15.63 -0.93 0.46
N TYR A 21 15.02 -2.01 0.93
CA TYR A 21 15.41 -3.37 0.53
C TYR A 21 15.15 -3.60 -0.97
N ALA A 22 13.96 -3.26 -1.47
CA ALA A 22 13.61 -3.38 -2.88
C ALA A 22 14.47 -2.48 -3.77
N GLY A 23 14.78 -1.26 -3.32
CA GLY A 23 15.59 -0.29 -4.05
C GLY A 23 17.03 -0.73 -4.32
N ARG A 24 17.62 -1.55 -3.43
CA ARG A 24 19.00 -2.06 -3.61
C ARG A 24 19.18 -2.94 -4.85
N GLY A 25 18.10 -3.52 -5.36
CA GLY A 25 18.11 -4.41 -6.53
C GLY A 25 18.01 -3.68 -7.88
N ILE A 26 17.74 -2.38 -7.90
CA ILE A 26 17.39 -1.64 -9.12
C ILE A 26 18.66 -1.12 -9.79
N LYS A 27 18.99 -1.66 -10.97
CA LYS A 27 20.18 -1.26 -11.74
C LYS A 27 19.85 -0.67 -13.10
N LYS A 28 18.68 -0.97 -13.65
CA LYS A 28 18.22 -0.54 -14.98
C LYS A 28 16.80 0.03 -14.91
N LEU A 29 16.43 0.84 -15.91
CA LEU A 29 15.09 1.41 -16.02
C LEU A 29 14.01 0.33 -16.12
N ASP A 30 14.30 -0.79 -16.80
CA ASP A 30 13.37 -1.93 -16.90
C ASP A 30 13.07 -2.58 -15.54
N ASP A 31 14.06 -2.59 -14.64
CA ASP A 31 13.89 -3.11 -13.28
C ASP A 31 13.04 -2.14 -12.43
N TYR A 32 13.18 -0.83 -12.67
CA TYR A 32 12.41 0.19 -11.95
C TYR A 32 10.94 0.23 -12.38
N TYR A 33 10.65 0.22 -13.69
CA TYR A 33 9.29 0.40 -14.19
C TYR A 33 8.50 -0.91 -14.36
N VAL A 34 9.18 -2.01 -14.69
CA VAL A 34 8.51 -3.27 -15.06
C VAL A 34 8.94 -4.43 -14.15
N ALA A 35 9.65 -4.14 -13.05
CA ALA A 35 10.21 -5.15 -12.14
C ALA A 35 11.00 -6.25 -12.89
N GLY A 36 11.68 -5.87 -13.97
CA GLY A 36 12.45 -6.78 -14.82
C GLY A 36 11.61 -7.87 -15.50
N ARG A 37 10.28 -7.69 -15.59
CA ARG A 37 9.29 -8.66 -16.09
C ARG A 37 9.24 -9.98 -15.30
N ARG A 38 9.66 -9.96 -14.04
CA ARG A 38 9.69 -11.14 -13.16
C ARG A 38 8.56 -11.16 -12.12
N ALA A 39 7.71 -10.14 -12.10
CA ALA A 39 6.62 -10.06 -11.15
C ALA A 39 5.55 -11.13 -11.46
N PRO A 40 5.20 -12.01 -10.51
CA PRO A 40 4.10 -12.95 -10.68
C PRO A 40 2.76 -12.23 -10.73
N THR A 41 1.77 -12.86 -11.37
CA THR A 41 0.42 -12.31 -11.56
C THR A 41 -0.25 -11.87 -10.27
N LEU A 42 -0.02 -12.59 -9.17
CA LEU A 42 -0.55 -12.24 -7.85
C LEU A 42 -0.05 -10.88 -7.35
N ILE A 43 1.23 -10.57 -7.53
CA ILE A 43 1.80 -9.28 -7.11
C ILE A 43 1.24 -8.16 -7.99
N ILE A 44 1.11 -8.40 -9.30
CA ILE A 44 0.54 -7.42 -10.23
C ILE A 44 -0.91 -7.10 -9.88
N VAL A 45 -1.76 -8.12 -9.66
CA VAL A 45 -3.16 -7.91 -9.28
C VAL A 45 -3.26 -7.25 -7.91
N GLY A 46 -2.42 -7.66 -6.95
CA GLY A 46 -2.36 -7.06 -5.62
C GLY A 46 -2.02 -5.57 -5.66
N THR A 47 -1.02 -5.17 -6.45
CA THR A 47 -0.66 -3.75 -6.59
C THR A 47 -1.73 -2.96 -7.34
N LEU A 48 -2.44 -3.57 -8.29
CA LEU A 48 -3.57 -2.94 -8.97
C LEU A 48 -4.72 -2.65 -8.00
N VAL A 49 -5.12 -3.64 -7.19
CA VAL A 49 -6.16 -3.44 -6.16
C VAL A 49 -5.70 -2.41 -5.13
N ALA A 50 -4.45 -2.49 -4.68
CA ALA A 50 -3.91 -1.52 -3.73
C ALA A 50 -3.88 -0.09 -4.31
N SER A 51 -3.67 0.07 -5.61
CA SER A 51 -3.63 1.39 -6.26
C SER A 51 -5.00 2.07 -6.36
N VAL A 52 -6.09 1.29 -6.42
CA VAL A 52 -7.45 1.84 -6.40
C VAL A 52 -7.98 2.04 -4.98
N MET A 53 -7.43 1.31 -4.01
CA MET A 53 -7.76 1.44 -2.60
C MET A 53 -7.05 2.64 -1.98
N SER A 54 -7.81 3.58 -1.44
CA SER A 54 -7.28 4.76 -0.78
C SER A 54 -8.06 5.07 0.49
N SER A 55 -7.55 5.98 1.32
CA SER A 55 -8.25 6.42 2.52
C SER A 55 -9.63 7.00 2.23
N THR A 56 -9.83 7.61 1.05
CA THR A 56 -11.14 8.13 0.65
C THR A 56 -12.14 7.03 0.35
N MET A 57 -11.68 5.88 -0.17
CA MET A 57 -12.53 4.71 -0.37
C MET A 57 -13.00 4.14 0.97
N PHE A 58 -12.10 3.95 1.93
CA PHE A 58 -12.46 3.41 3.26
C PHE A 58 -13.38 4.34 4.05
N LEU A 59 -13.07 5.63 4.09
CA LEU A 59 -13.89 6.60 4.83
C LEU A 59 -15.22 6.87 4.10
N GLY A 60 -15.20 6.90 2.77
CA GLY A 60 -16.38 7.10 1.94
C GLY A 60 -17.38 5.96 2.05
N ASP A 61 -16.92 4.71 2.00
CA ASP A 61 -17.78 3.53 2.17
C ASP A 61 -18.44 3.49 3.56
N ALA A 62 -17.67 3.77 4.61
CA ALA A 62 -18.21 3.91 5.96
C ALA A 62 -19.24 5.05 6.06
N GLY A 63 -19.00 6.18 5.39
CA GLY A 63 -19.91 7.32 5.35
C GLY A 63 -21.21 7.03 4.58
N PHE A 64 -21.12 6.35 3.44
CA PHE A 64 -22.30 5.92 2.68
C PHE A 64 -23.12 4.87 3.42
N ALA A 65 -22.47 3.90 4.08
CA ALA A 65 -23.15 2.93 4.93
C ALA A 65 -23.88 3.63 6.09
N TYR A 66 -23.22 4.60 6.73
CA TYR A 66 -23.86 5.41 7.78
C TYR A 66 -25.08 6.18 7.24
N ALA A 67 -24.97 6.82 6.07
CA ALA A 67 -26.06 7.61 5.49
C ALA A 67 -27.20 6.78 4.89
N GLY A 68 -26.91 5.60 4.33
CA GLY A 68 -27.88 4.76 3.63
C GLY A 68 -28.52 3.66 4.49
N GLN A 69 -27.95 3.35 5.66
CA GLN A 69 -28.42 2.28 6.56
C GLN A 69 -28.94 2.80 7.91
N ALA A 70 -28.74 4.10 8.20
CA ALA A 70 -29.36 4.82 9.32
C ALA A 70 -30.47 5.80 8.86
N GLY A 71 -31.13 5.49 7.74
CA GLY A 71 -32.32 6.17 7.22
C GLY A 71 -33.46 5.20 7.05
#